data_AF-A0A7Y5VQD1-F1
#
_entry.id   AF-A0A7Y5VQD1-F1
#
_cell.length_a   1.000
_cell.length_b   1.000
_cell.length_c   1.000
_cell.angle_alpha   90.00
_cell.angle_beta   90.00
_cell.angle_gamma   90.00
#
_symmetry.space_group_name_H-M   'P 1'
#
loop_
_entity.id
_entity.type
_entity.pdbx_description
1 polymer ?
#
loop_
_entity_poly.entity_id
_entity_poly.type
_entity_poly.pdbx_seq_one_letter_code
_entity_poly.pdbx_strand_id
1 'polypeptide(L)'
;MPVHLGGSGGSGNGQDGLALDGSINGLCLLEANDPGLPFVLSGELSGGATDSLRITAGTVIKGESAGAIATNGVLQILGTEESPVVMTSLHDDSVEGDTNANGGSTSPAPGDWIGLFCYGYLGNPGILEAHHLSVYYAGAGSRAAGLYLSYPDHALLDGCEISHSLVSGLRSAFGSPVVTGCTFEGNLGNGILGSNSPVY
;
A
#
# COMPACT_ATOMS: atom_id res chain seq x y z
N MET A 1 -0.19 -17.71 3.32
CA MET A 1 -0.44 -18.70 2.26
C MET A 1 -0.16 -18.01 0.93
N PRO A 2 0.69 -18.52 0.03
CA PRO A 2 0.56 -18.13 -1.36
C PRO A 2 -0.61 -18.92 -1.94
N VAL A 3 -1.68 -18.22 -2.31
CA VAL A 3 -2.70 -18.76 -3.21
C VAL A 3 -2.21 -18.39 -4.61
N HIS A 4 -1.73 -19.38 -5.38
CA HIS A 4 -1.32 -19.16 -6.77
C HIS A 4 -2.55 -19.38 -7.65
N LEU A 5 -3.07 -18.31 -8.25
CA LEU A 5 -4.35 -18.25 -8.96
C LEU A 5 -4.21 -18.09 -10.48
N GLY A 6 -3.08 -18.51 -11.07
CA GLY A 6 -2.87 -18.36 -12.51
C GLY A 6 -4.02 -18.97 -13.33
N GLY A 7 -4.71 -18.14 -14.13
CA GLY A 7 -5.81 -18.52 -15.02
C GLY A 7 -7.22 -18.47 -14.40
N SER A 8 -7.40 -17.93 -13.19
CA SER A 8 -8.73 -17.75 -12.60
C SER A 8 -9.32 -16.39 -12.94
N GLY A 9 -10.62 -16.34 -13.27
CA GLY A 9 -11.40 -15.12 -13.48
C GLY A 9 -12.44 -14.95 -12.35
N GLY A 10 -12.77 -13.70 -11.97
CA GLY A 10 -13.66 -13.42 -10.85
C GLY A 10 -14.60 -12.25 -11.12
N SER A 11 -15.48 -12.38 -12.10
CA SER A 11 -16.46 -11.34 -12.48
C SER A 11 -17.88 -11.67 -12.00
N GLY A 12 -18.66 -10.65 -11.60
CA GLY A 12 -20.08 -10.78 -11.24
C GLY A 12 -20.35 -11.07 -9.76
N ASN A 13 -19.37 -10.81 -8.89
CA ASN A 13 -19.49 -10.91 -7.44
C ASN A 13 -19.82 -9.53 -6.83
N GLY A 14 -20.04 -9.49 -5.52
CA GLY A 14 -20.15 -8.21 -4.80
C GLY A 14 -18.84 -7.41 -4.78
N GLN A 15 -17.71 -8.11 -4.94
CA GLN A 15 -16.39 -7.56 -5.21
C GLN A 15 -15.65 -8.50 -6.16
N ASP A 16 -15.24 -7.97 -7.30
CA ASP A 16 -14.53 -8.72 -8.33
C ASP A 16 -13.01 -8.65 -8.07
N GLY A 17 -12.58 -9.33 -7.00
CA GLY A 17 -11.18 -9.34 -6.53
C GLY A 17 -10.89 -10.41 -5.45
N LEU A 18 -9.61 -10.57 -5.10
CA LEU A 18 -9.19 -11.46 -4.00
C LEU A 18 -9.09 -10.68 -2.68
N ALA A 19 -10.01 -10.92 -1.75
CA ALA A 19 -10.01 -10.26 -0.44
C ALA A 19 -8.78 -10.65 0.42
N LEU A 20 -8.17 -9.65 1.04
CA LEU A 20 -7.05 -9.73 1.97
C LEU A 20 -7.43 -9.06 3.30
N ASP A 21 -7.38 -9.85 4.37
CA ASP A 21 -7.59 -9.41 5.75
C ASP A 21 -6.88 -10.41 6.69
N GLY A 22 -6.24 -9.92 7.74
CA GLY A 22 -5.61 -10.74 8.78
C GLY A 22 -4.09 -10.66 8.82
N SER A 23 -3.42 -11.76 9.17
CA SER A 23 -1.97 -11.75 9.48
C SER A 23 -1.13 -12.59 8.53
N ILE A 24 0.01 -12.04 8.14
CA ILE A 24 1.11 -12.72 7.47
C ILE A 24 1.78 -13.64 8.50
N ASN A 25 2.23 -14.81 8.03
CA ASN A 25 3.00 -15.76 8.83
C ASN A 25 4.16 -16.27 7.96
N GLY A 26 5.37 -15.80 8.25
CA GLY A 26 6.56 -16.00 7.43
C GLY A 26 6.54 -15.16 6.15
N LEU A 27 6.85 -15.79 5.02
CA LEU A 27 6.85 -15.13 3.71
C LEU A 27 5.46 -15.17 3.08
N CYS A 28 4.92 -14.00 2.73
CA CYS A 28 3.79 -13.83 1.83
C CYS A 28 4.28 -13.19 0.52
N LEU A 29 3.88 -13.79 -0.60
CA LEU A 29 4.16 -13.29 -1.94
C LEU A 29 2.84 -12.95 -2.63
N LEU A 30 2.70 -11.71 -3.06
CA LEU A 30 1.62 -11.24 -3.92
C LEU A 30 2.17 -11.02 -5.34
N GLU A 31 1.62 -11.77 -6.28
CA GLU A 31 1.95 -11.69 -7.70
C GLU A 31 0.76 -11.12 -8.47
N ALA A 32 1.04 -10.41 -9.57
CA ALA A 32 -0.02 -9.90 -10.43
C ALA A 32 -0.97 -11.04 -10.84
N ASN A 33 -2.27 -10.81 -10.68
CA ASN A 33 -3.30 -11.74 -11.10
C ASN A 33 -3.64 -11.53 -12.59
N ASP A 34 -4.56 -12.34 -13.11
CA ASP A 34 -5.16 -12.09 -14.41
C ASP A 34 -5.83 -10.70 -14.44
N PRO A 35 -5.83 -9.98 -15.59
CA PRO A 35 -6.45 -8.66 -15.68
C PRO A 35 -7.90 -8.65 -15.19
N GLY A 36 -8.22 -7.70 -14.31
CA GLY A 36 -9.56 -7.57 -13.70
C GLY A 36 -9.77 -8.41 -12.44
N LEU A 37 -8.68 -8.80 -11.76
CA LEU A 37 -8.71 -9.52 -10.49
C LEU A 37 -7.73 -8.90 -9.47
N PRO A 38 -7.94 -7.63 -9.07
CA PRO A 38 -7.09 -7.00 -8.08
C PRO A 38 -7.18 -7.72 -6.72
N PHE A 39 -6.15 -7.56 -5.90
CA PHE A 39 -6.29 -7.85 -4.47
C PHE A 39 -7.12 -6.76 -3.81
N VAL A 40 -8.03 -7.12 -2.89
CA VAL A 40 -8.88 -6.17 -2.18
C VAL A 40 -8.55 -6.21 -0.70
N LEU A 41 -8.05 -5.13 -0.13
CA LEU A 41 -7.87 -4.99 1.32
C LEU A 41 -9.24 -4.68 1.95
N SER A 42 -9.97 -5.73 2.33
CA SER A 42 -11.23 -5.61 3.09
C SER A 42 -10.99 -5.26 4.57
N GLY A 43 -9.75 -5.43 5.03
CA GLY A 43 -9.28 -5.08 6.37
C GLY A 43 -7.77 -4.82 6.39
N GLU A 44 -7.17 -4.86 7.58
CA GLU A 44 -5.73 -4.68 7.75
C GLU A 44 -5.00 -6.01 7.50
N LEU A 45 -4.10 -6.03 6.52
CA LEU A 45 -3.10 -7.09 6.35
C LEU A 45 -1.88 -6.76 7.20
N SER A 46 -1.65 -7.54 8.25
CA SER A 46 -0.63 -7.29 9.27
C SER A 46 0.54 -8.27 9.20
N GLY A 47 1.78 -7.82 9.40
CA GLY A 47 2.97 -8.67 9.48
C GLY A 47 3.78 -8.38 10.74
N GLY A 48 4.22 -9.43 11.44
CA GLY A 48 5.10 -9.33 12.60
C GLY A 48 6.57 -9.10 12.23
N ALA A 49 7.43 -8.96 13.25
CA ALA A 49 8.85 -8.63 13.10
C ALA A 49 9.64 -9.61 12.23
N THR A 50 9.23 -10.89 12.20
CA THR A 50 9.90 -11.96 11.44
C THR A 50 9.24 -12.25 10.10
N ASP A 51 8.17 -11.53 9.77
CA ASP A 51 7.37 -11.77 8.59
C ASP A 51 7.85 -10.91 7.42
N SER A 52 7.54 -11.35 6.20
CA SER A 52 7.92 -10.64 4.99
C SER A 52 6.76 -10.64 4.00
N LEU A 53 6.38 -9.46 3.53
CA LEU A 53 5.46 -9.28 2.41
C LEU A 53 6.25 -8.83 1.19
N ARG A 54 6.17 -9.61 0.10
CA ARG A 54 6.76 -9.27 -1.19
C ARG A 54 5.67 -9.10 -2.22
N ILE A 55 5.65 -7.95 -2.89
CA ILE A 55 4.66 -7.58 -3.90
C ILE A 55 5.43 -7.33 -5.19
N THR A 56 5.07 -8.01 -6.26
CA THR A 56 5.82 -7.98 -7.53
C THR A 56 5.18 -7.06 -8.56
N ALA A 57 5.96 -6.65 -9.55
CA ALA A 57 5.55 -5.78 -10.65
C ALA A 57 4.20 -6.16 -11.27
N GLY A 58 3.40 -5.14 -11.58
CA GLY A 58 2.06 -5.30 -12.16
C GLY A 58 0.96 -5.66 -11.17
N THR A 59 1.28 -5.86 -9.88
CA THR A 59 0.26 -6.15 -8.89
C THR A 59 -0.61 -4.92 -8.61
N VAL A 60 -1.93 -5.08 -8.68
CA VAL A 60 -2.90 -4.08 -8.25
C VAL A 60 -3.56 -4.50 -6.94
N ILE A 61 -3.61 -3.57 -6.00
CA ILE A 61 -4.28 -3.71 -4.71
C ILE A 61 -5.26 -2.56 -4.53
N LYS A 62 -6.48 -2.86 -4.13
CA LYS A 62 -7.53 -1.87 -3.87
C LYS A 62 -7.97 -1.91 -2.42
N GLY A 63 -8.07 -0.74 -1.78
CA GLY A 63 -8.45 -0.62 -0.37
C GLY A 63 -9.91 -0.25 -0.16
N GLU A 64 -10.57 -0.97 0.75
CA GLU A 64 -11.80 -0.50 1.40
C GLU A 64 -11.51 0.52 2.52
N SER A 65 -12.56 1.07 3.13
CA SER A 65 -12.46 2.02 4.25
C SER A 65 -11.58 1.54 5.41
N ALA A 66 -11.57 0.24 5.70
CA ALA A 66 -10.72 -0.39 6.72
C ALA A 66 -9.41 -0.97 6.16
N GLY A 67 -9.21 -0.87 4.84
CA GLY A 67 -8.09 -1.47 4.12
C GLY A 67 -6.76 -0.83 4.51
N ALA A 68 -5.81 -1.67 4.94
CA ALA A 68 -4.47 -1.25 5.32
C ALA A 68 -3.45 -2.36 5.08
N ILE A 69 -2.18 -2.00 4.90
CA ILE A 69 -1.05 -2.92 5.10
C ILE A 69 -0.23 -2.37 6.25
N ALA A 70 0.00 -3.19 7.28
CA ALA A 70 0.81 -2.82 8.44
C ALA A 70 1.88 -3.88 8.69
N THR A 71 3.15 -3.50 8.63
CA THR A 71 4.25 -4.45 8.87
C THR A 71 5.19 -3.95 9.95
N ASN A 72 5.57 -4.87 10.83
CA ASN A 72 6.69 -4.73 11.74
C ASN A 72 7.97 -5.38 11.18
N GLY A 73 7.82 -6.22 10.16
CA GLY A 73 8.87 -6.99 9.52
C GLY A 73 9.41 -6.30 8.27
N VAL A 74 9.43 -7.04 7.17
CA VAL A 74 9.93 -6.58 5.86
C VAL A 74 8.77 -6.39 4.88
N LEU A 75 8.73 -5.25 4.21
CA LEU A 75 7.84 -4.97 3.07
C LEU A 75 8.69 -4.66 1.84
N GLN A 76 8.66 -5.56 0.86
CA GLN A 76 9.33 -5.39 -0.44
C GLN A 76 8.27 -5.18 -1.53
N ILE A 77 8.36 -4.05 -2.22
CA ILE A 77 7.50 -3.69 -3.33
C ILE A 77 8.40 -3.50 -4.54
N LEU A 78 8.26 -4.41 -5.50
CA LEU A 78 9.22 -4.63 -6.58
C LEU A 78 8.57 -4.33 -7.92
N GLY A 79 8.01 -3.13 -8.04
CA GLY A 79 7.53 -2.59 -9.30
C GLY A 79 8.67 -2.26 -10.25
N THR A 80 8.30 -2.03 -11.50
CA THR A 80 9.18 -1.52 -12.56
C THR A 80 8.55 -0.30 -13.20
N GLU A 81 9.32 0.48 -13.96
CA GLU A 81 8.79 1.65 -14.67
C GLU A 81 7.66 1.25 -15.64
N GLU A 82 7.81 0.14 -16.36
CA GLU A 82 6.82 -0.36 -17.31
C GLU A 82 5.64 -1.09 -16.63
N SER A 83 5.83 -1.56 -15.40
CA SER A 83 4.84 -2.34 -14.66
C SER A 83 4.95 -2.00 -13.17
N PRO A 84 4.40 -0.85 -12.75
CA PRO A 84 4.42 -0.44 -11.35
C PRO A 84 3.53 -1.37 -10.51
N VAL A 85 3.73 -1.33 -9.20
CA VAL A 85 2.74 -1.84 -8.24
C VAL A 85 1.79 -0.70 -7.92
N VAL A 86 0.49 -0.92 -8.07
CA VAL A 86 -0.53 0.13 -7.83
C VAL A 86 -1.38 -0.23 -6.63
N MET A 87 -1.50 0.70 -5.68
CA MET A 87 -2.37 0.61 -4.53
C MET A 87 -3.33 1.80 -4.51
N THR A 88 -4.63 1.55 -4.65
CA THR A 88 -5.64 2.61 -4.85
C THR A 88 -6.94 2.33 -4.10
N SER A 89 -7.92 3.22 -4.21
CA SER A 89 -9.27 3.05 -3.68
C SER A 89 -10.02 1.90 -4.37
N LEU A 90 -10.89 1.19 -3.64
CA LEU A 90 -11.86 0.28 -4.23
C LEU A 90 -12.77 0.96 -5.27
N HIS A 91 -12.96 2.27 -5.15
CA HIS A 91 -13.79 3.08 -6.04
C HIS A 91 -13.06 3.59 -7.28
N ASP A 92 -11.78 3.26 -7.45
CA ASP A 92 -10.99 3.67 -8.61
C ASP A 92 -11.18 2.69 -9.78
N ASP A 93 -12.16 2.98 -10.63
CA ASP A 93 -12.45 2.19 -11.82
C ASP A 93 -11.40 2.36 -12.93
N SER A 94 -10.52 3.35 -12.82
CA SER A 94 -9.48 3.62 -13.83
C SER A 94 -8.34 2.60 -13.80
N VAL A 95 -8.19 1.88 -12.67
CA VAL A 95 -7.16 0.86 -12.45
C VAL A 95 -7.84 -0.51 -12.38
N GLU A 96 -7.61 -1.38 -13.35
CA GLU A 96 -8.21 -2.74 -13.42
C GLU A 96 -9.75 -2.82 -13.36
N GLY A 97 -10.46 -1.72 -13.64
CA GLY A 97 -11.92 -1.71 -13.81
C GLY A 97 -12.72 -1.63 -12.51
N ASP A 98 -14.03 -1.76 -12.66
CA ASP A 98 -15.04 -1.62 -11.60
C ASP A 98 -15.07 -2.84 -10.67
N THR A 99 -14.25 -2.80 -9.63
CA THR A 99 -14.07 -3.91 -8.68
C THR A 99 -15.26 -4.09 -7.74
N ASN A 100 -16.07 -3.04 -7.51
CA ASN A 100 -17.24 -3.12 -6.63
C ASN A 100 -18.58 -3.24 -7.39
N ALA A 101 -18.51 -3.51 -8.69
CA ALA A 101 -19.62 -3.80 -9.59
C ALA A 101 -20.76 -2.76 -9.52
N ASN A 102 -20.41 -1.49 -9.34
CA ASN A 102 -21.39 -0.41 -9.20
C ASN A 102 -21.50 0.50 -10.44
N GLY A 103 -20.74 0.19 -11.48
CA GLY A 103 -20.67 0.83 -12.78
C GLY A 103 -19.96 2.19 -12.83
N GLY A 104 -19.69 2.83 -11.70
CA GLY A 104 -19.22 4.21 -11.60
C GLY A 104 -20.13 5.10 -10.73
N SER A 105 -20.99 4.50 -9.90
CA SER A 105 -21.79 5.26 -8.92
C SER A 105 -20.93 5.90 -7.82
N THR A 106 -19.69 5.44 -7.66
CA THR A 106 -18.69 6.02 -6.76
C THR A 106 -17.51 6.54 -7.56
N SER A 107 -16.75 7.47 -6.99
CA SER A 107 -15.48 7.92 -7.55
C SER A 107 -14.46 7.98 -6.43
N PRO A 108 -13.17 7.74 -6.72
CA PRO A 108 -12.17 7.67 -5.68
C PRO A 108 -11.93 9.05 -5.05
N ALA A 109 -11.77 9.08 -3.73
CA ALA A 109 -11.54 10.30 -2.96
C ALA A 109 -10.40 10.11 -1.94
N PRO A 110 -9.66 11.19 -1.59
CA PRO A 110 -8.65 11.12 -0.55
C PRO A 110 -9.19 10.55 0.77
N GLY A 111 -8.58 9.49 1.27
CA GLY A 111 -9.00 8.84 2.53
C GLY A 111 -10.06 7.76 2.36
N ASP A 112 -10.24 7.24 1.15
CA ASP A 112 -11.10 6.08 0.90
C ASP A 112 -10.60 4.80 1.59
N TRP A 113 -9.31 4.73 1.89
CA TRP A 113 -8.68 3.63 2.62
C TRP A 113 -7.55 4.13 3.54
N ILE A 114 -7.13 3.29 4.49
CA ILE A 114 -6.27 3.71 5.59
C ILE A 114 -4.85 4.02 5.11
N GLY A 115 -4.21 3.13 4.35
CA GLY A 115 -2.87 3.32 3.81
C GLY A 115 -1.86 2.23 4.19
N LEU A 116 -0.59 2.57 4.05
CA LEU A 116 0.55 1.67 4.28
C LEU A 116 1.34 2.10 5.53
N PHE A 117 1.69 1.11 6.36
CA PHE A 117 2.38 1.34 7.62
C PHE A 117 3.59 0.41 7.76
N CYS A 118 4.73 1.01 8.07
CA CYS A 118 5.95 0.28 8.42
C CYS A 118 6.46 0.74 9.79
N TYR A 119 6.51 -0.18 10.75
CA TYR A 119 6.84 0.08 12.13
C TYR A 119 8.12 -0.66 12.53
N GLY A 120 9.18 0.08 12.83
CA GLY A 120 10.33 -0.46 13.54
C GLY A 120 10.22 -0.22 15.05
N TYR A 121 11.37 -0.27 15.73
CA TYR A 121 11.55 -0.11 17.18
C TYR A 121 11.40 -1.39 18.01
N LEU A 122 12.24 -1.52 19.05
CA LEU A 122 12.25 -2.62 20.05
C LEU A 122 12.21 -4.04 19.46
N GLY A 123 13.07 -4.31 18.48
CA GLY A 123 13.19 -5.63 17.86
C GLY A 123 12.27 -5.84 16.66
N ASN A 124 11.46 -4.85 16.28
CA ASN A 124 10.82 -4.80 14.97
C ASN A 124 11.76 -4.10 13.98
N PRO A 125 12.13 -4.73 12.85
CA PRO A 125 12.99 -4.10 11.86
C PRO A 125 12.29 -2.95 11.09
N GLY A 126 11.00 -3.09 10.77
CA GLY A 126 10.27 -2.06 10.02
C GLY A 126 10.99 -1.66 8.73
N ILE A 127 11.32 -2.64 7.89
CA ILE A 127 12.05 -2.43 6.64
C ILE A 127 11.08 -2.20 5.49
N LEU A 128 11.27 -1.10 4.75
CA LEU A 128 10.60 -0.83 3.48
C LEU A 128 11.60 -0.75 2.34
N GLU A 129 11.39 -1.53 1.29
CA GLU A 129 12.04 -1.38 -0.01
C GLU A 129 10.97 -1.23 -1.07
N ALA A 130 10.76 -0.02 -1.60
CA ALA A 130 9.75 0.26 -2.61
C ALA A 130 10.37 0.81 -3.90
N HIS A 131 10.14 0.08 -4.99
CA HIS A 131 10.48 0.48 -6.35
C HIS A 131 9.19 0.60 -7.19
N HIS A 132 9.02 1.73 -7.87
CA HIS A 132 7.87 2.00 -8.74
C HIS A 132 6.52 1.60 -8.13
N LEU A 133 6.31 2.04 -6.88
CA LEU A 133 5.04 1.93 -6.18
C LEU A 133 4.22 3.19 -6.45
N SER A 134 2.96 3.03 -6.84
CA SER A 134 1.97 4.10 -6.86
C SER A 134 0.93 3.89 -5.76
N VAL A 135 0.75 4.90 -4.89
CA VAL A 135 -0.28 4.91 -3.83
C VAL A 135 -1.22 6.08 -4.09
N TYR A 136 -2.51 5.80 -4.21
CA TYR A 136 -3.55 6.80 -4.45
C TYR A 136 -4.67 6.74 -3.41
N TYR A 137 -5.26 7.90 -3.10
CA TYR A 137 -6.52 8.02 -2.34
C TYR A 137 -6.49 7.46 -0.91
N ALA A 138 -5.30 7.25 -0.37
CA ALA A 138 -5.05 6.70 0.95
C ALA A 138 -5.11 7.77 2.06
N GLY A 139 -4.76 7.38 3.29
CA GLY A 139 -4.50 8.29 4.39
C GLY A 139 -5.67 8.51 5.35
N ALA A 140 -6.66 7.63 5.33
CA ALA A 140 -7.69 7.60 6.36
C ALA A 140 -7.12 7.27 7.76
N GLY A 141 -7.91 7.50 8.79
CA GLY A 141 -7.56 7.14 10.17
C GLY A 141 -6.54 8.07 10.84
N SER A 142 -5.98 7.61 11.97
CA SER A 142 -5.24 8.48 12.91
C SER A 142 -3.79 8.78 12.52
N ARG A 143 -3.20 8.00 11.60
CA ARG A 143 -1.80 8.13 11.20
C ARG A 143 -1.59 9.22 10.13
N ALA A 144 -2.66 9.52 9.36
CA ALA A 144 -2.76 10.67 8.48
C ALA A 144 -1.66 10.74 7.38
N ALA A 145 -1.40 9.62 6.71
CA ALA A 145 -0.56 9.59 5.51
C ALA A 145 -0.88 8.39 4.61
N GLY A 146 -0.64 8.50 3.31
CA GLY A 146 -0.74 7.36 2.40
C GLY A 146 0.31 6.28 2.68
N LEU A 147 1.52 6.72 3.05
CA LEU A 147 2.59 5.88 3.59
C LEU A 147 3.12 6.48 4.89
N TYR A 148 3.12 5.67 5.95
CA TYR A 148 3.62 6.06 7.27
C TYR A 148 4.75 5.13 7.72
N LEU A 149 5.87 5.75 8.07
CA LEU A 149 7.05 5.08 8.62
C LEU A 149 7.25 5.54 10.06
N SER A 150 7.58 4.60 10.95
CA SER A 150 7.86 4.90 12.36
C SER A 150 9.05 4.09 12.84
N TYR A 151 10.15 4.77 13.14
CA TYR A 151 11.44 4.16 13.52
C TYR A 151 11.93 3.05 12.56
N PRO A 152 11.85 3.22 11.23
CA PRO A 152 12.31 2.17 10.32
C PRO A 152 13.83 1.95 10.45
N ASP A 153 14.28 0.70 10.51
CA ASP A 153 15.72 0.40 10.41
C ASP A 153 16.24 0.70 8.99
N HIS A 154 15.39 0.51 7.98
CA HIS A 154 15.67 0.85 6.59
C HIS A 154 14.39 1.27 5.86
N ALA A 155 14.48 2.33 5.05
CA ALA A 155 13.41 2.71 4.14
C ALA A 155 13.98 3.30 2.85
N LEU A 156 13.62 2.69 1.73
CA LEU A 156 13.96 3.14 0.38
C LEU A 156 12.67 3.32 -0.43
N LEU A 157 12.57 4.46 -1.10
CA LEU A 157 11.59 4.73 -2.14
C LEU A 157 12.33 5.17 -3.40
N ASP A 158 12.09 4.46 -4.49
CA ASP A 158 12.74 4.68 -5.78
C ASP A 158 11.70 4.65 -6.90
N GLY A 159 11.54 5.78 -7.60
CA GLY A 159 10.55 5.89 -8.69
C GLY A 159 9.09 5.79 -8.23
N CYS A 160 8.80 6.01 -6.94
CA CYS A 160 7.45 5.87 -6.38
C CYS A 160 6.59 7.13 -6.56
N GLU A 161 5.29 6.95 -6.63
CA GLU A 161 4.30 8.01 -6.60
C GLU A 161 3.38 7.82 -5.38
N ILE A 162 3.18 8.88 -4.59
CA ILE A 162 2.21 8.87 -3.51
C ILE A 162 1.35 10.13 -3.60
N SER A 163 0.12 9.94 -4.06
CA SER A 163 -0.73 11.05 -4.51
C SER A 163 -2.14 10.97 -3.95
N HIS A 164 -2.83 12.10 -3.93
CA HIS A 164 -4.24 12.20 -3.50
C HIS A 164 -4.53 11.63 -2.10
N SER A 165 -3.57 11.65 -1.19
CA SER A 165 -3.80 11.21 0.20
C SER A 165 -4.58 12.27 0.99
N LEU A 166 -5.40 11.80 1.95
CA LEU A 166 -6.24 12.67 2.80
C LEU A 166 -5.41 13.68 3.61
N VAL A 167 -4.17 13.33 3.97
CA VAL A 167 -3.28 14.23 4.70
C VAL A 167 -1.90 14.26 4.06
N SER A 168 -0.90 13.52 4.56
CA SER A 168 0.42 13.54 3.93
C SER A 168 0.56 12.43 2.88
N GLY A 169 1.40 12.62 1.87
CA GLY A 169 1.80 11.50 1.01
C GLY A 169 2.65 10.52 1.82
N LEU A 170 3.88 10.91 2.14
CA LEU A 170 4.76 10.20 3.07
C LEU A 170 4.83 10.92 4.41
N ARG A 171 4.67 10.19 5.51
CA ARG A 171 5.03 10.64 6.85
C ARG A 171 6.11 9.74 7.45
N SER A 172 7.27 10.30 7.74
CA SER A 172 8.38 9.59 8.39
C SER A 172 8.59 10.11 9.80
N ALA A 173 8.28 9.27 10.80
CA ALA A 173 8.53 9.55 12.20
C ALA A 173 9.80 8.81 12.65
N PHE A 174 10.79 9.56 13.11
CA PHE A 174 12.06 9.02 13.62
C PHE A 174 12.80 8.12 12.62
N GLY A 175 12.74 8.47 11.34
CA GLY A 175 13.37 7.73 10.24
C GLY A 175 13.89 8.66 9.16
N SER A 176 14.93 8.23 8.46
CA SER A 176 15.55 8.96 7.34
C SER A 176 15.46 8.13 6.06
N PRO A 177 14.28 8.03 5.42
CA PRO A 177 14.12 7.26 4.20
C PRO A 177 14.97 7.86 3.06
N VAL A 178 15.52 7.00 2.22
CA VAL A 178 16.13 7.41 0.95
C VAL A 178 15.00 7.52 -0.08
N VAL A 179 14.82 8.70 -0.65
CA VAL A 179 13.73 9.00 -1.60
C VAL A 179 14.33 9.51 -2.89
N THR A 180 14.24 8.71 -3.95
CA THR A 180 14.86 9.00 -5.26
C THR A 180 13.82 8.90 -6.37
N GLY A 181 13.77 9.88 -7.28
CA GLY A 181 12.86 9.84 -8.44
C GLY A 181 11.37 9.74 -8.08
N CYS A 182 10.97 10.12 -6.86
CA CYS A 182 9.59 9.97 -6.39
C CYS A 182 8.76 11.25 -6.58
N THR A 183 7.45 11.07 -6.76
CA THR A 183 6.45 12.15 -6.90
C THR A 183 5.47 12.13 -5.74
N PHE A 184 5.12 13.32 -5.23
CA PHE A 184 4.14 13.50 -4.16
C PHE A 184 3.18 14.64 -4.52
N GLU A 185 2.03 14.32 -5.11
CA GLU A 185 1.09 15.34 -5.63
C GLU A 185 -0.35 15.15 -5.17
N GLY A 186 -1.15 16.23 -5.20
CA GLY A 186 -2.57 16.17 -4.87
C GLY A 186 -2.91 15.74 -3.43
N ASN A 187 -1.92 15.56 -2.55
CA ASN A 187 -2.10 15.26 -1.13
C ASN A 187 -2.68 16.50 -0.42
N LEU A 188 -3.74 16.35 0.39
CA LEU A 188 -4.44 17.51 0.97
C LEU A 188 -3.65 18.21 2.09
N GLY A 189 -2.66 17.51 2.65
CA GLY A 189 -1.66 18.03 3.58
C GLY A 189 -0.29 18.21 2.92
N ASN A 190 0.74 17.57 3.45
CA ASN A 190 2.11 17.69 2.95
C ASN A 190 2.42 16.60 1.91
N GLY A 191 3.27 16.87 0.91
CA GLY A 191 3.83 15.79 0.10
C GLY A 191 4.65 14.82 0.97
N ILE A 192 5.59 15.38 1.75
CA ILE A 192 6.40 14.64 2.72
C ILE A 192 6.35 15.37 4.07
N LEU A 193 6.09 14.64 5.15
CA LEU A 193 6.16 15.12 6.53
C LEU A 193 7.19 14.30 7.32
N GLY A 194 8.33 14.90 7.64
CA GLY A 194 9.30 14.34 8.58
C GLY A 194 9.04 14.83 10.01
N SER A 195 9.05 13.93 10.99
CA SER A 195 9.07 14.29 12.41
C SER A 195 10.19 13.55 13.12
N ASN A 196 11.27 14.27 13.42
CA ASN A 196 12.33 13.80 14.30
C ASN A 196 11.98 14.23 15.75
N SER A 197 12.18 13.38 16.76
CA SER A 197 12.65 13.94 18.03
C SER A 197 14.11 14.29 17.85
N PRO A 198 14.56 15.43 18.37
CA PRO A 198 15.98 15.60 18.62
C PRO A 198 16.44 14.49 19.57
N VAL A 199 17.57 13.90 19.19
CA VAL A 199 18.39 13.00 19.98
C VAL A 199 18.57 13.55 21.40
N TYR A 200 18.33 12.73 22.42
CA TYR A 200 18.98 12.87 23.73
C TYR A 200 19.81 11.62 23.96
#